data_AF-A0AAW4UDY3-F1
#
_entry.id   AF-A0AAW4UDY3-F1
#
_cell.length_a   1.000
_cell.length_b   1.000
_cell.length_c   1.000
_cell.angle_alpha   90.00
_cell.angle_beta   90.00
_cell.angle_gamma   90.00
#
_symmetry.space_group_name_H-M   'P 1'
#
loop_
_entity.id
_entity.type
_entity.pdbx_description
1 polymer ?
#
loop_
_entity_poly.entity_id
_entity_poly.type
_entity_poly.pdbx_seq_one_letter_code
_entity_poly.pdbx_strand_id
1 'polypeptide(L)' 'ISFAHHVMTYYWMLERDKARFNDALKRIDINPLGAAALSGTTHPIDRQKTQELLDFASLYENSLDAVSDRD' A
#
# COMPACT_ATOMS: atom_id res chain seq x y z
N ILE A 1 11.18 -13.08 -37.72
CA ILE A 1 10.40 -12.35 -36.69
C ILE A 1 9.59 -11.27 -37.38
N SER A 2 8.28 -11.16 -37.09
CA SER A 2 7.47 -10.03 -37.57
C SER A 2 7.65 -8.82 -36.65
N PHE A 3 7.41 -7.61 -37.17
CA PHE A 3 7.44 -6.40 -36.34
C PHE A 3 6.43 -6.49 -35.18
N ALA A 4 5.25 -7.08 -35.42
CA ALA A 4 4.26 -7.35 -34.37
C ALA A 4 4.84 -8.20 -33.23
N HIS A 5 5.58 -9.26 -33.55
CA HIS A 5 6.21 -10.11 -32.52
C HIS A 5 7.27 -9.37 -31.72
N HIS A 6 8.01 -8.44 -32.33
CA HIS A 6 8.96 -7.58 -31.62
C HIS A 6 8.26 -6.60 -30.66
N VAL A 7 7.17 -5.96 -31.08
CA VAL A 7 6.36 -5.07 -30.22
C VAL A 7 5.72 -5.83 -29.06
N MET A 8 5.30 -7.08 -29.28
CA MET A 8 4.73 -7.93 -28.21
C MET A 8 5.72 -8.20 -27.07
N THR A 9 7.03 -8.15 -27.30
CA THR A 9 8.02 -8.23 -26.21
C THR A 9 7.82 -7.11 -25.20
N TYR A 10 7.61 -5.87 -25.66
CA TYR A 10 7.38 -4.72 -24.78
C TYR A 10 6.02 -4.79 -24.09
N TYR A 11 4.98 -5.27 -24.77
CA TYR A 11 3.68 -5.53 -24.14
C TYR A 11 3.85 -6.44 -22.91
N TRP A 12 4.57 -7.56 -23.06
CA TRP A 12 4.79 -8.47 -21.94
C TRP A 12 5.65 -7.88 -20.82
N MET A 13 6.58 -6.98 -21.14
CA MET A 13 7.33 -6.23 -20.13
C MET A 13 6.39 -5.32 -19.33
N LEU A 14 5.57 -4.52 -20.01
CA LEU A 14 4.64 -3.59 -19.40
C LEU A 14 3.54 -4.29 -18.59
N GLU A 15 3.02 -5.42 -19.07
CA GLU A 15 1.98 -6.16 -18.33
C GLU A 15 2.51 -6.69 -16.98
N ARG A 16 3.79 -7.09 -16.92
CA ARG A 16 4.42 -7.46 -15.65
C ARG A 16 4.61 -6.25 -14.73
N ASP A 17 4.95 -5.09 -15.29
CA ASP A 17 5.10 -3.86 -14.49
C ASP A 17 3.76 -3.41 -13.90
N LYS A 18 2.68 -3.48 -14.69
CA LYS A 18 1.31 -3.27 -14.20
C LYS A 18 0.96 -4.20 -13.04
N ALA A 19 1.31 -5.49 -13.14
CA ALA A 19 1.10 -6.43 -12.04
C ALA A 19 1.86 -6.02 -10.77
N ARG A 20 3.13 -5.60 -10.91
CA ARG A 20 3.93 -5.09 -9.78
C ARG A 20 3.30 -3.86 -9.14
N PHE A 21 2.78 -2.92 -9.92
CA PHE A 21 2.08 -1.75 -9.38
C PHE A 21 0.81 -2.13 -8.62
N ASN A 22 0.01 -3.06 -9.15
CA ASN A 22 -1.19 -3.54 -8.46
C ASN A 22 -0.85 -4.20 -7.12
N ASP A 23 0.24 -4.98 -7.06
CA ASP A 23 0.66 -5.61 -5.80
C ASP A 23 1.28 -4.61 -4.83
N ALA A 24 2.00 -3.59 -5.33
CA ALA A 24 2.50 -2.51 -4.49
C ALA A 24 1.35 -1.70 -3.87
N LEU A 25 0.32 -1.36 -4.64
CA LEU A 25 -0.87 -0.67 -4.15
C LEU A 25 -1.53 -1.43 -2.99
N LYS A 26 -1.69 -2.76 -3.11
CA LYS A 26 -2.25 -3.58 -2.01
C LYS A 26 -1.42 -3.54 -0.73
N ARG A 27 -0.09 -3.43 -0.84
CA ARG A 27 0.81 -3.44 0.33
C ARG A 27 0.83 -2.10 1.06
N ILE A 28 0.72 -0.99 0.34
CA ILE A 28 0.77 0.35 0.93
C ILE A 28 -0.62 0.85 1.40
N ASP A 29 -1.68 0.09 1.13
CA ASP A 29 -3.06 0.42 1.48
C ASP A 29 -3.40 0.03 2.93
N ILE A 30 -2.62 0.57 3.87
CA ILE A 30 -2.70 0.29 5.30
C ILE A 30 -2.66 1.62 6.07
N ASN A 31 -3.64 1.86 6.94
CA ASN A 31 -3.79 3.11 7.68
C ASN A 31 -2.81 3.20 8.86
N PRO A 32 -1.87 4.17 8.85
CA PRO A 32 -0.92 4.38 9.96
C PRO A 32 -1.48 5.34 11.03
N LEU A 33 -2.62 5.98 10.80
CA LEU A 33 -3.17 6.96 11.73
C LEU A 33 -3.51 6.32 13.08
N GLY A 34 -3.15 7.05 14.14
CA GLY A 34 -3.24 6.60 15.52
C GLY A 34 -1.95 6.01 16.09
N ALA A 35 -0.93 5.72 15.27
CA ALA A 35 0.38 5.29 15.76
C ALA A 35 1.18 6.41 16.47
N ALA A 36 0.82 7.67 16.20
CA ALA A 36 1.46 8.87 16.73
C ALA A 36 2.98 8.85 16.52
N ALA A 37 3.79 9.06 17.56
CA ALA A 37 5.24 9.07 17.43
C ALA A 37 5.85 7.66 17.27
N LEU A 38 5.34 6.66 18.00
CA LEU A 38 5.74 5.23 17.91
C LEU A 38 4.91 4.28 18.81
N SER A 39 4.31 4.78 19.91
CA SER A 39 3.62 3.97 20.92
C SER A 39 2.10 4.16 20.92
N GLY A 40 1.53 4.66 19.82
CA GLY A 40 0.13 5.05 19.79
C GLY A 40 -0.16 6.31 20.59
N THR A 41 -1.43 6.50 20.96
CA THR A 41 -1.90 7.66 21.73
C THR A 41 -2.67 7.22 22.97
N THR A 42 -2.60 8.02 24.03
CA THR A 42 -3.40 7.86 25.25
C THR A 42 -4.81 8.44 25.12
N HIS A 43 -5.09 9.17 24.03
CA HIS A 43 -6.43 9.67 23.76
C HIS A 43 -7.35 8.54 23.26
N PRO A 44 -8.64 8.54 23.65
CA PRO A 44 -9.59 7.52 23.22
C PRO A 44 -10.04 7.78 21.77
N ILE A 45 -9.18 7.45 20.82
CA ILE A 45 -9.46 7.56 19.38
C ILE A 45 -9.98 6.25 18.80
N ASP A 46 -10.70 6.36 17.69
CA ASP A 46 -11.12 5.23 16.86
C ASP A 46 -10.33 5.23 15.55
N ARG A 47 -9.46 4.22 15.38
CA ARG A 47 -8.64 4.04 14.17
C ARG A 47 -9.45 3.48 13.01
N GLN A 48 -10.49 2.70 13.28
CA GLN A 48 -11.39 2.17 12.24
C GLN A 48 -12.15 3.30 11.57
N LYS A 49 -12.59 4.30 12.36
CA LYS A 49 -13.22 5.49 11.81
C LYS A 49 -12.33 6.22 10.78
N THR A 50 -11.04 6.40 11.05
CA THR A 50 -10.16 7.07 10.07
C THR A 50 -9.82 6.17 8.88
N GLN A 51 -9.78 4.85 9.09
CA GLN A 51 -9.64 3.88 8.00
C GLN A 51 -10.81 4.01 7.02
N GLU A 52 -12.06 3.96 7.51
CA GLU A 52 -13.27 4.06 6.71
C GLU A 52 -13.38 5.41 5.99
N LEU A 53 -13.06 6.51 6.69
CA LEU A 53 -13.15 7.85 6.12
C LEU A 53 -12.12 8.13 5.02
N LEU A 54 -10.97 7.47 5.08
CA LEU A 54 -9.86 7.64 4.12
C LEU A 54 -9.76 6.48 3.12
N ASP A 55 -10.69 5.52 3.19
CA ASP A 55 -10.78 4.36 2.30
C ASP A 55 -9.54 3.47 2.29
N PHE A 56 -8.91 3.29 3.46
CA PHE A 56 -7.83 2.32 3.61
C PHE A 56 -8.37 0.90 3.73
N ALA A 57 -7.71 -0.08 3.10
CA ALA A 57 -8.14 -1.47 3.17
C ALA A 57 -7.91 -2.11 4.56
N SER A 58 -6.92 -1.65 5.32
CA SER A 58 -6.55 -2.24 6.61
C SER A 58 -5.89 -1.25 7.58
N LEU A 59 -5.63 -1.70 8.81
CA LEU A 59 -4.91 -0.95 9.84
C LEU A 59 -3.53 -1.57 10.07
N TYR A 60 -2.53 -0.74 10.41
CA TYR A 60 -1.30 -1.28 10.99
C TYR A 60 -1.60 -1.85 12.38
N GLU A 61 -1.23 -3.12 12.60
CA GLU A 61 -1.40 -3.83 13.88
C GLU A 61 -0.41 -3.33 14.94
N ASN A 62 0.76 -2.83 14.52
CA ASN A 62 1.81 -2.36 15.41
C ASN A 62 2.14 -0.89 15.13
N SER A 63 2.16 -0.06 16.18
CA SER A 63 2.42 1.37 16.06
C SER A 63 3.88 1.71 15.75
N LEU A 64 4.83 0.87 16.19
CA LEU A 64 6.25 1.07 15.92
C LEU A 64 6.55 0.78 14.45
N ASP A 65 5.98 -0.30 13.93
CA ASP A 65 6.01 -0.66 12.51
C ASP A 65 5.42 0.47 11.65
N ALA A 66 4.20 0.92 11.96
CA ALA A 66 3.50 1.98 11.23
C ALA A 66 4.30 3.29 11.06
N VAL A 67 5.13 3.66 12.04
CA VAL A 67 5.92 4.90 11.98
C VAL A 67 7.27 4.69 11.29
N SER A 68 7.82 3.47 11.31
CA SER A 68 9.11 3.15 10.72
C SER A 68 9.05 2.60 9.29
N ASP A 69 7.92 1.99 8.90
CA ASP A 69 7.76 1.28 7.63
C ASP A 69 7.80 2.20 6.41
N ARG A 70 8.62 1.86 5.42
CA ARG A 70 8.85 2.62 4.18
C ARG A 70 9.05 1.69 2.96
N ASP A 71 8.67 0.41 3.08
CA ASP A 71 8.80 -0.59 2.02
C ASP A 71 7.79 -0.37 0.88
#